data_AF-A0A8T3PG81-F1
#
_entry.id   AF-A0A8T3PG81-F1
#
_cell.length_a   1.000
_cell.length_b   1.000
_cell.length_c   1.000
_cell.angle_alpha   90.00
_cell.angle_beta   90.00
_cell.angle_gamma   90.00
#
_symmetry.space_group_name_H-M   'P 1'
#
loop_
_entity.id
_entity.type
_entity.pdbx_description
1 polymer ?
#
loop_
_entity_poly.entity_id
_entity_poly.type
_entity_poly.pdbx_seq_one_letter_code
_entity_poly.pdbx_strand_id
1 'polypeptide(L)'
;MTLETGAASATYLRDPGGLLLSVSSGGGLSNYGRDRLGTITALTSGSQTLTDTYRYDPWGQSIGGSGSAYNAFRYTATYKDAATGLYQMGARYYQPASGRFTQLDPNPNELLSVNRYAYTGCNPTSYTDPTGLSHCPSWAQFLAQAVIGGAALTAIVSFALFVMALPVSLATLSFFIAFELALWGVIRAANTYNQDCYAR
;
A
#
# COMPACT_ATOMS: atom_id res chain seq x y z
N MET A 1 20.93 -11.15 11.16
CA MET A 1 21.56 -9.81 11.10
C MET A 1 21.56 -9.24 12.50
N THR A 2 22.72 -9.23 13.14
CA THR A 2 22.94 -8.65 14.48
C THR A 2 23.32 -7.20 14.31
N LEU A 3 22.55 -6.28 14.90
CA LEU A 3 22.91 -4.87 14.98
C LEU A 3 23.61 -4.67 16.33
N GLU A 4 24.92 -4.47 16.29
CA GLU A 4 25.78 -4.23 17.44
C GLU A 4 25.88 -2.72 17.68
N THR A 5 25.06 -2.19 18.58
CA THR A 5 25.42 -1.02 19.38
C THR A 5 25.68 -1.55 20.79
N GLY A 6 26.89 -1.37 21.31
CA GLY A 6 27.33 -1.96 22.56
C GLY A 6 26.30 -1.85 23.69
N ALA A 7 25.96 -3.03 24.25
CA ALA A 7 25.03 -3.29 25.36
C ALA A 7 23.52 -3.43 25.02
N ALA A 8 23.16 -4.27 24.05
CA ALA A 8 22.06 -5.25 24.12
C ALA A 8 21.85 -5.93 22.75
N SER A 9 22.06 -7.25 22.67
CA SER A 9 21.75 -8.02 21.46
C SER A 9 20.30 -8.50 21.49
N ALA A 10 19.61 -8.41 20.35
CA ALA A 10 18.28 -8.98 20.16
C ALA A 10 18.29 -9.95 18.96
N THR A 11 17.76 -11.14 19.17
CA THR A 11 17.59 -12.17 18.13
C THR A 11 16.13 -12.24 17.74
N TYR A 12 15.85 -12.07 16.45
CA TYR A 12 14.50 -12.13 15.90
C TYR A 12 14.29 -13.45 15.15
N LEU A 13 13.24 -14.18 15.52
CA LEU A 13 12.77 -15.33 14.76
C LEU A 13 11.72 -14.88 13.74
N ARG A 14 11.85 -15.35 12.51
CA ARG A 14 10.92 -15.06 11.40
C ARG A 14 10.45 -16.36 10.76
N ASP A 15 9.26 -16.33 10.18
CA ASP A 15 8.78 -17.41 9.33
C ASP A 15 9.43 -17.36 7.93
N PRO A 16 9.26 -18.39 7.08
CA PRO A 16 9.78 -18.38 5.72
C PRO A 16 9.26 -17.24 4.84
N GLY A 17 8.12 -16.62 5.20
CA GLY A 17 7.56 -15.43 4.54
C GLY A 17 8.17 -14.11 5.04
N GLY A 18 9.10 -14.17 6.01
CA GLY A 18 9.80 -13.02 6.56
C GLY A 18 9.09 -12.32 7.72
N LEU A 19 7.92 -12.79 8.17
CA LEU A 19 7.16 -12.14 9.24
C LEU A 19 7.73 -12.53 10.62
N LEU A 20 7.69 -11.59 11.57
CA LEU A 20 8.24 -11.72 12.93
C LEU A 20 7.44 -12.65 13.85
N LEU A 21 8.04 -13.74 14.32
CA LEU A 21 7.42 -14.69 15.24
C LEU A 21 7.74 -14.37 16.71
N SER A 22 9.01 -14.11 17.00
CA SER A 22 9.46 -13.77 18.36
C SER A 22 10.74 -12.94 18.36
N VAL A 23 11.02 -12.33 19.50
CA VAL A 23 12.27 -11.65 19.81
C VAL A 23 12.81 -12.17 21.14
N SER A 24 14.09 -12.51 21.17
CA SER A 24 14.83 -12.82 22.41
C SER A 24 15.87 -11.73 22.62
N SER A 25 15.80 -11.03 23.76
CA SER A 25 16.72 -9.96 24.14
C SER A 25 17.11 -10.09 25.61
N GLY A 26 17.90 -9.14 26.13
CA GLY A 26 18.25 -9.08 27.56
C GLY A 26 17.04 -9.07 28.51
N GLY A 27 15.83 -8.74 28.02
CA GLY A 27 14.57 -8.82 28.77
C GLY A 27 13.82 -10.17 28.68
N GLY A 28 14.40 -11.18 28.02
CA GLY A 28 13.77 -12.48 27.80
C GLY A 28 13.13 -12.65 26.43
N LEU A 29 12.32 -13.70 26.29
CA LEU A 29 11.58 -14.03 25.06
C LEU A 29 10.22 -13.33 25.04
N SER A 30 9.93 -12.65 23.94
CA SER A 30 8.60 -12.10 23.62
C SER A 30 8.14 -12.64 22.27
N ASN A 31 6.90 -13.14 22.20
CA ASN A 31 6.26 -13.59 20.98
C ASN A 31 5.37 -12.49 20.42
N TYR A 32 5.35 -12.36 19.09
CA TYR A 32 4.58 -11.32 18.40
C TYR A 32 3.16 -11.81 18.06
N GLY A 33 2.15 -11.09 18.54
CA GLY A 33 0.78 -11.18 18.04
C GLY A 33 0.60 -10.24 16.85
N ARG A 34 0.03 -10.73 15.75
CA ARG A 34 -0.07 -10.02 14.48
C ARG A 34 -1.49 -10.06 13.91
N ASP A 35 -1.84 -9.04 13.15
CA ASP A 35 -3.04 -9.06 12.30
C ASP A 35 -2.76 -9.71 10.91
N ARG A 36 -3.76 -9.69 10.03
CA ARG A 36 -3.67 -10.23 8.66
C ARG A 36 -2.58 -9.55 7.81
N LEU A 37 -2.31 -8.27 8.03
CA LEU A 37 -1.30 -7.50 7.29
C LEU A 37 0.10 -7.66 7.90
N GLY A 38 0.23 -8.40 9.01
CA GLY A 38 1.48 -8.58 9.74
C GLY A 38 1.77 -7.45 10.74
N THR A 39 0.84 -6.53 10.97
CA THR A 39 0.99 -5.47 11.98
C THR A 39 1.05 -6.08 13.37
N ILE A 40 2.03 -5.65 14.17
CA ILE A 40 2.18 -6.13 15.54
C ILE A 40 1.12 -5.49 16.45
N THR A 41 0.18 -6.28 16.97
CA THR A 41 -0.91 -5.83 17.84
C THR A 41 -0.74 -6.24 19.30
N ALA A 42 0.13 -7.21 19.58
CA ALA A 42 0.39 -7.68 20.95
C ALA A 42 1.79 -8.28 21.11
N LEU A 43 2.28 -8.32 22.34
CA LEU A 43 3.41 -9.14 22.75
C LEU A 43 3.01 -10.07 23.89
N THR A 44 3.49 -11.31 23.84
CA THR A 44 3.35 -12.26 24.95
C THR A 44 4.70 -12.74 25.43
N SER A 45 4.85 -12.98 26.73
CA SER A 45 6.07 -13.54 27.31
C SER A 45 6.29 -14.99 26.86
N GLY A 46 7.47 -15.55 27.14
CA GLY A 46 7.74 -16.99 26.95
C GLY A 46 6.76 -17.91 27.70
N SER A 47 6.12 -17.42 28.76
CA SER A 47 5.06 -18.13 29.51
C SER A 47 3.64 -17.85 28.98
N GLN A 48 3.52 -17.29 27.77
CA GLN A 48 2.25 -16.98 27.10
C GLN A 48 1.37 -15.96 27.84
N THR A 49 1.96 -15.13 28.70
CA THR A 49 1.26 -14.02 29.36
C THR A 49 1.28 -12.79 28.45
N LEU A 50 0.14 -12.13 28.25
CA LEU A 50 0.06 -10.87 27.50
C LEU A 50 0.81 -9.75 28.25
N THR A 51 1.84 -9.18 27.63
CA THR A 51 2.66 -8.12 28.24
C THR A 51 2.34 -6.75 27.66
N ASP A 52 2.10 -6.67 26.36
CA ASP A 52 1.91 -5.41 25.63
C ASP A 52 0.78 -5.55 24.62
N THR A 53 0.08 -4.44 24.40
CA THR A 53 -0.93 -4.31 23.34
C THR A 53 -0.69 -3.05 22.55
N TYR A 54 -1.00 -3.09 21.26
CA TYR A 54 -0.85 -1.95 20.36
C TYR A 54 -2.09 -1.81 19.49
N ARG A 55 -2.58 -0.57 19.37
CA ARG A 55 -3.71 -0.21 18.53
C ARG A 55 -3.28 0.86 17.53
N TYR A 56 -3.70 0.68 16.29
CA TYR A 56 -3.42 1.60 15.20
C TYR A 56 -4.72 1.95 14.47
N ASP A 57 -4.75 3.14 13.88
CA ASP A 57 -5.71 3.45 12.84
C ASP A 57 -5.34 2.74 11.52
N PRO A 58 -6.17 2.82 10.47
CA PRO A 58 -5.88 2.21 9.18
C PRO A 58 -4.54 2.62 8.56
N TRP A 59 -4.02 3.81 8.90
CA TRP A 59 -2.78 4.38 8.36
C TRP A 59 -1.56 4.10 9.23
N GLY A 60 -1.71 3.32 10.30
CA GLY A 60 -0.61 2.94 11.19
C GLY A 60 -0.28 3.99 12.25
N GLN A 61 -1.12 5.01 12.43
CA GLN A 61 -1.01 5.95 13.53
C GLN A 61 -1.44 5.26 14.82
N SER A 62 -0.61 5.34 15.85
CA SER A 62 -0.95 4.71 17.13
C SER A 62 -2.10 5.46 17.80
N ILE A 63 -3.16 4.73 18.12
CA ILE A 63 -4.36 5.24 18.80
C ILE A 63 -4.51 4.70 20.22
N GLY A 64 -3.52 3.94 20.70
CA GLY A 64 -3.47 3.40 22.04
C GLY A 64 -2.68 2.11 22.16
N GLY A 65 -2.60 1.61 23.38
CA GLY A 65 -1.87 0.40 23.73
C GLY A 65 -1.53 0.35 25.21
N SER A 66 -0.89 -0.72 25.62
CA SER A 66 -0.41 -0.95 26.97
C SER A 66 0.93 -1.67 26.95
N GLY A 67 1.63 -1.66 28.08
CA GLY A 67 2.92 -2.30 28.24
C GLY A 67 4.09 -1.31 28.11
N SER A 68 5.28 -1.81 28.40
CA SER A 68 6.52 -1.03 28.44
C SER A 68 7.70 -1.74 27.77
N ALA A 69 7.45 -2.90 27.17
CA ALA A 69 8.51 -3.63 26.50
C ALA A 69 9.01 -2.82 25.30
N TYR A 70 10.33 -2.74 25.18
CA TYR A 70 10.93 -2.16 23.99
C TYR A 70 10.62 -3.04 22.78
N ASN A 71 10.02 -2.43 21.76
CA ASN A 71 9.69 -3.10 20.52
C ASN A 71 9.91 -2.17 19.33
N ALA A 72 10.92 -2.53 18.52
CA ALA A 72 11.34 -1.81 17.33
C ALA A 72 10.40 -2.02 16.13
N PHE A 73 9.67 -3.13 16.06
CA PHE A 73 8.83 -3.48 14.91
C PHE A 73 7.35 -3.35 15.24
N ARG A 74 6.60 -2.66 14.39
CA ARG A 74 5.29 -2.10 14.75
C ARG A 74 4.27 -2.31 13.64
N TYR A 75 3.72 -1.24 13.07
CA TYR A 75 2.80 -1.30 11.93
C TYR A 75 3.43 -2.08 10.78
N THR A 76 2.68 -3.02 10.21
CA THR A 76 3.10 -3.93 9.12
C THR A 76 4.45 -4.63 9.36
N ALA A 77 4.80 -4.91 10.62
CA ALA A 77 6.11 -5.44 11.03
C ALA A 77 7.32 -4.60 10.57
N THR A 78 7.10 -3.29 10.38
CA THR A 78 8.12 -2.33 9.95
C THR A 78 8.85 -1.73 11.14
N TYR A 79 10.14 -1.44 10.97
CA TYR A 79 10.93 -0.72 11.97
C TYR A 79 10.37 0.69 12.17
N LYS A 80 10.05 1.03 13.42
CA LYS A 80 9.65 2.38 13.81
C LYS A 80 10.85 3.07 14.45
N ASP A 81 11.30 4.16 13.83
CA ASP A 81 12.30 5.01 14.43
C ASP A 81 11.68 5.76 15.62
N ALA A 82 12.25 5.56 16.81
CA ALA A 82 11.76 6.17 18.04
C ALA A 82 12.00 7.69 18.09
N ALA A 83 13.02 8.20 17.37
CA ALA A 83 13.36 9.62 17.39
C ALA A 83 12.38 10.45 16.54
N THR A 84 12.01 9.94 15.36
CA THR A 84 11.14 10.65 14.41
C THR A 84 9.69 10.18 14.44
N GLY A 85 9.43 8.97 14.94
CA GLY A 85 8.13 8.32 14.89
C GLY A 85 7.76 7.75 13.50
N LEU A 86 8.67 7.84 12.53
CA LEU A 86 8.49 7.36 11.16
C LEU A 86 8.72 5.85 11.05
N TYR A 87 8.09 5.23 10.05
CA TYR A 87 8.32 3.83 9.71
C TYR A 87 9.31 3.73 8.55
N GLN A 88 10.37 2.93 8.70
CA GLN A 88 11.32 2.67 7.62
C GLN A 88 10.84 1.53 6.73
N MET A 89 10.07 1.85 5.70
CA MET A 89 9.50 0.90 4.75
C MET A 89 10.41 0.77 3.53
N GLY A 90 11.29 -0.23 3.53
CA GLY A 90 12.22 -0.52 2.44
C GLY A 90 13.04 0.71 2.04
N ALA A 91 12.76 1.28 0.86
CA ALA A 91 13.47 2.43 0.31
C ALA A 91 13.03 3.80 0.85
N ARG A 92 11.91 3.90 1.58
CA ARG A 92 11.31 5.17 2.00
C ARG A 92 10.92 5.18 3.48
N TYR A 93 10.87 6.38 4.05
CA TYR A 93 10.28 6.64 5.35
C TYR A 93 8.81 7.01 5.18
N TYR A 94 7.94 6.31 5.90
CA TYR A 94 6.51 6.51 5.91
C TYR A 94 6.07 7.26 7.17
N GLN A 95 5.27 8.30 6.99
CA GLN A 95 4.71 9.12 8.05
C GLN A 95 3.24 8.73 8.29
N PRO A 96 2.91 8.07 9.41
CA PRO A 96 1.56 7.59 9.68
C PRO A 96 0.55 8.73 9.91
N ALA A 97 1.00 9.85 10.47
CA ALA A 97 0.14 11.00 10.76
C ALA A 97 -0.49 11.61 9.49
N SER A 98 0.23 11.60 8.36
CA SER A 98 -0.26 12.09 7.07
C SER A 98 -0.69 10.95 6.12
N GLY A 99 -0.41 9.70 6.47
CA GLY A 99 -0.73 8.55 5.63
C GLY A 99 0.11 8.44 4.35
N ARG A 100 1.33 9.01 4.35
CA ARG A 100 2.16 9.16 3.13
C ARG A 100 3.63 8.87 3.38
N PHE A 101 4.34 8.58 2.30
CA PHE A 101 5.80 8.60 2.31
C PHE A 101 6.33 10.03 2.42
N THR A 102 7.48 10.18 3.07
CA THR A 102 8.17 11.47 3.21
C THR A 102 9.07 11.77 2.03
N GLN A 103 9.44 10.75 1.25
CA GLN A 103 10.23 10.89 0.04
C GLN A 103 9.44 10.50 -1.20
N LEU A 104 9.85 11.11 -2.31
CA LEU A 104 9.37 10.79 -3.64
C LEU A 104 9.72 9.35 -4.01
N ASP A 105 8.78 8.61 -4.62
CA ASP A 105 9.06 7.27 -5.13
C ASP A 105 10.21 7.31 -6.16
N PRO A 106 11.33 6.60 -5.96
CA PRO A 106 12.45 6.62 -6.90
C PRO A 106 12.19 5.81 -8.19
N ASN A 107 11.13 5.01 -8.28
CA ASN A 107 10.83 4.20 -9.46
C ASN A 107 10.41 5.09 -10.66
N PRO A 108 11.21 5.13 -11.74
CA PRO A 108 10.95 6.00 -12.90
C PRO A 108 9.88 5.45 -13.84
N ASN A 109 9.51 4.16 -13.74
CA ASN A 109 8.54 3.52 -14.63
C ASN A 109 7.08 3.82 -14.27
N GLU A 110 6.85 4.58 -13.20
CA GLU A 110 5.55 4.93 -12.64
C GLU A 110 4.93 6.16 -13.34
N LEU A 111 4.97 6.23 -14.68
CA LEU A 111 4.37 7.31 -15.49
C LEU A 111 2.85 7.50 -15.27
N LEU A 112 2.21 6.62 -14.48
CA LEU A 112 0.78 6.62 -14.19
C LEU A 112 0.44 6.85 -12.70
N SER A 113 1.43 6.97 -11.81
CA SER A 113 1.15 7.30 -10.41
C SER A 113 0.97 8.81 -10.27
N VAL A 114 -0.27 9.23 -10.12
CA VAL A 114 -0.65 10.65 -9.95
C VAL A 114 -0.04 11.24 -8.67
N ASN A 115 0.36 10.40 -7.70
CA ASN A 115 1.02 10.84 -6.47
C ASN A 115 2.13 9.87 -6.04
N ARG A 116 3.38 10.33 -6.17
CA ARG A 116 4.59 9.58 -5.83
C ARG A 116 4.90 9.51 -4.32
N TYR A 117 4.04 10.05 -3.48
CA TYR A 117 4.10 9.94 -2.02
C TYR A 117 3.01 9.03 -1.45
N ALA A 118 2.10 8.53 -2.29
CA ALA A 118 0.97 7.72 -1.83
C ALA A 118 1.43 6.38 -1.26
N TYR A 119 0.82 5.98 -0.15
CA TYR A 119 0.97 4.65 0.42
C TYR A 119 -0.16 3.74 -0.08
N THR A 120 0.18 2.53 -0.53
CA THR A 120 -0.76 1.42 -0.85
C THR A 120 -1.91 1.76 -1.80
N GLY A 121 -1.75 2.75 -2.68
CA GLY A 121 -2.82 3.21 -3.56
C GLY A 121 -4.07 3.64 -2.79
N CYS A 122 -3.88 4.23 -1.60
CA CYS A 122 -4.95 4.71 -0.73
C CYS A 122 -5.81 3.64 -0.05
N ASN A 123 -5.36 2.38 -0.04
CA ASN A 123 -6.06 1.29 0.63
C ASN A 123 -5.14 0.52 1.61
N PRO A 124 -4.77 1.15 2.74
CA PRO A 124 -3.84 0.57 3.71
C PRO A 124 -4.46 -0.55 4.56
N THR A 125 -5.78 -0.74 4.49
CA THR A 125 -6.48 -1.84 5.17
C THR A 125 -6.38 -3.17 4.41
N SER A 126 -6.15 -3.10 3.10
CA SER A 126 -6.11 -4.28 2.24
C SER A 126 -4.69 -4.63 1.79
N TYR A 127 -3.81 -3.62 1.73
CA TYR A 127 -2.48 -3.76 1.17
C TYR A 127 -1.40 -3.20 2.09
N THR A 128 -0.17 -3.66 1.86
CA THR A 128 1.05 -3.15 2.49
C THR A 128 2.09 -2.91 1.40
N ASP A 129 3.04 -2.02 1.65
CA ASP A 129 4.19 -1.80 0.77
C ASP A 129 5.50 -2.12 1.50
N PRO A 130 5.93 -3.40 1.56
CA PRO A 130 7.15 -3.80 2.25
C PRO A 130 8.44 -3.26 1.60
N THR A 131 8.39 -2.97 0.30
CA THR A 131 9.55 -2.47 -0.45
C THR A 131 9.68 -0.96 -0.36
N GLY A 132 8.59 -0.27 -0.02
CA GLY A 132 8.49 1.16 -0.14
C GLY A 132 8.54 1.60 -1.60
N LEU A 133 8.20 0.75 -2.57
CA LEU A 133 8.19 1.03 -4.02
C LEU A 133 6.95 0.46 -4.71
N SER A 134 6.14 -0.33 -3.99
CA SER A 134 5.01 -1.04 -4.55
C SER A 134 3.77 -0.15 -4.55
N HIS A 135 3.37 0.32 -5.73
CA HIS A 135 2.04 0.87 -5.91
C HIS A 135 1.05 -0.27 -6.18
N CYS A 136 0.02 -0.38 -5.34
CA CYS A 136 -1.15 -1.16 -5.74
C CYS A 136 -1.86 -0.35 -6.82
N PRO A 137 -2.05 -0.87 -8.05
CA PRO A 137 -2.78 -0.13 -9.05
C PRO A 137 -4.19 0.07 -8.52
N SER A 138 -4.60 1.32 -8.36
CA SER A 138 -5.98 1.61 -8.03
C SER A 138 -6.87 0.98 -9.11
N TRP A 139 -8.06 0.51 -8.75
CA TRP A 139 -9.05 0.00 -9.72
C TRP A 139 -9.26 0.97 -10.90
N ALA A 140 -9.13 2.27 -10.61
CA ALA A 140 -9.04 3.37 -11.57
C ALA A 140 -7.98 3.19 -12.67
N GLN A 141 -6.77 2.78 -12.31
CA GLN A 141 -5.66 2.56 -13.25
C GLN A 141 -5.87 1.30 -14.10
N PHE A 142 -6.44 0.24 -13.52
CA PHE A 142 -6.84 -0.95 -14.29
C PHE A 142 -7.90 -0.61 -15.34
N LEU A 143 -8.90 0.21 -14.98
CA LEU A 143 -9.91 0.68 -15.92
C LEU A 143 -9.31 1.59 -17.00
N ALA A 144 -8.40 2.50 -16.64
CA ALA A 144 -7.74 3.36 -17.62
C ALA A 144 -6.92 2.56 -18.65
N GLN A 145 -6.22 1.50 -18.25
CA GLN A 145 -5.48 0.63 -19.18
C GLN A 145 -6.42 -0.21 -20.07
N ALA A 146 -7.50 -0.74 -19.51
CA ALA A 146 -8.53 -1.44 -20.28
C ALA A 146 -9.18 -0.53 -21.34
N VAL A 147 -9.35 0.77 -21.02
CA VAL A 147 -9.89 1.78 -21.94
C VAL A 147 -8.94 2.08 -23.08
N ILE A 148 -7.65 2.30 -22.81
CA ILE A 148 -6.64 2.54 -23.87
C ILE A 148 -6.57 1.34 -24.82
N GLY A 149 -6.58 0.12 -24.28
CA GLY A 149 -6.63 -1.10 -25.08
C GLY A 149 -7.92 -1.24 -25.90
N GLY A 150 -9.07 -0.93 -25.30
CA GLY A 150 -10.38 -0.98 -25.95
C GLY A 150 -10.54 0.03 -27.08
N ALA A 151 -10.11 1.28 -26.87
CA ALA A 151 -10.16 2.35 -27.87
C ALA A 151 -9.25 2.05 -29.08
N ALA A 152 -8.06 1.47 -28.84
CA ALA A 152 -7.18 1.04 -29.91
C ALA A 152 -7.82 -0.08 -30.76
N LEU A 153 -8.44 -1.07 -30.11
CA LEU A 153 -9.09 -2.19 -30.80
C LEU A 153 -10.29 -1.72 -31.63
N THR A 154 -11.12 -0.84 -31.09
CA THR A 154 -12.30 -0.32 -31.81
C THR A 154 -11.89 0.60 -32.96
N ALA A 155 -10.87 1.46 -32.79
CA ALA A 155 -10.34 2.26 -33.89
C ALA A 155 -9.82 1.40 -35.05
N ILE A 156 -9.13 0.29 -34.75
CA ILE A 156 -8.67 -0.68 -35.75
C ILE A 156 -9.85 -1.33 -36.48
N VAL A 157 -10.88 -1.77 -35.75
CA VAL A 157 -12.07 -2.41 -36.33
C VAL A 157 -12.88 -1.43 -37.18
N SER A 158 -13.08 -0.20 -36.71
CA SER A 158 -13.77 0.85 -37.46
C SER A 158 -13.00 1.26 -38.72
N PHE A 159 -11.67 1.34 -38.66
CA PHE A 159 -10.84 1.60 -39.82
C PHE A 159 -10.92 0.45 -40.84
N ALA A 160 -10.88 -0.80 -40.38
CA ALA A 160 -11.05 -1.97 -41.24
C ALA A 160 -12.42 -2.02 -41.92
N LEU A 161 -13.50 -1.70 -41.20
CA LEU A 161 -14.86 -1.65 -41.75
C LEU A 161 -15.06 -0.50 -42.75
N PHE A 162 -14.40 0.65 -42.51
CA PHE A 162 -14.38 1.77 -43.45
C PHE A 162 -13.67 1.41 -44.77
N VAL A 163 -12.53 0.72 -44.69
CA VAL A 163 -11.81 0.22 -45.87
C VAL A 163 -12.63 -0.83 -46.64
N MET A 164 -13.50 -1.58 -45.96
CA MET A 164 -14.43 -2.56 -46.55
C MET A 164 -15.73 -1.94 -47.12
N ALA A 165 -15.88 -0.61 -47.11
CA ALA A 165 -17.01 0.15 -47.67
C ALA A 165 -18.42 -0.26 -47.17
N LEU A 166 -18.51 -0.89 -45.99
CA LEU A 166 -19.80 -1.16 -45.36
C LEU A 166 -20.32 0.12 -44.68
N PRO A 167 -21.59 0.52 -44.87
CA PRO A 167 -22.11 1.74 -44.27
C PRO A 167 -22.10 1.61 -42.74
N VAL A 168 -21.25 2.40 -42.10
CA VAL A 168 -21.21 2.55 -40.64
C VAL A 168 -22.53 3.21 -40.23
N SER A 169 -23.44 2.43 -39.65
CA SER A 169 -24.80 2.91 -39.34
C SER A 169 -24.77 3.95 -38.21
N LEU A 170 -25.73 4.87 -38.20
CA LEU A 170 -25.87 5.88 -37.14
C LEU A 170 -25.98 5.25 -35.74
N ALA A 171 -26.45 4.00 -35.64
CA ALA A 171 -26.52 3.22 -34.41
C ALA A 171 -25.14 2.84 -33.85
N THR A 172 -24.15 2.61 -34.71
CA THR A 172 -22.77 2.33 -34.27
C THR A 172 -22.07 3.58 -33.75
N LEU A 173 -22.39 4.76 -34.30
CA LEU A 173 -21.86 6.04 -33.85
C LEU A 173 -22.44 6.49 -32.51
N SER A 174 -23.74 6.27 -32.28
CA SER A 174 -24.40 6.62 -31.02
C SER A 174 -23.99 5.70 -29.86
N PHE A 175 -23.75 4.42 -30.12
CA PHE A 175 -23.16 3.51 -29.13
C PHE A 175 -21.74 3.95 -28.73
N PHE A 176 -20.94 4.44 -29.69
CA PHE A 176 -19.60 4.97 -29.45
C PHE A 176 -19.60 6.20 -28.53
N ILE A 177 -20.45 7.19 -28.80
CA ILE A 177 -20.55 8.41 -27.96
C ILE A 177 -21.05 8.07 -26.55
N ALA A 178 -22.03 7.18 -26.43
CA ALA A 178 -22.55 6.74 -25.13
C ALA A 178 -21.49 6.00 -24.30
N PHE A 179 -20.69 5.14 -24.95
CA PHE A 179 -19.60 4.43 -24.30
C PHE A 179 -18.49 5.38 -23.84
N GLU A 180 -18.03 6.30 -24.69
CA GLU A 180 -17.05 7.34 -24.35
C GLU A 180 -17.53 8.22 -23.18
N LEU A 181 -18.78 8.71 -23.20
CA LEU A 181 -19.31 9.53 -22.10
C LEU A 181 -19.41 8.76 -20.78
N ALA A 182 -19.82 7.48 -20.82
CA ALA A 182 -19.82 6.62 -19.64
C ALA A 182 -18.41 6.38 -19.11
N LEU A 183 -17.43 6.19 -20.01
CA LEU A 183 -16.02 6.02 -19.66
C LEU A 183 -15.42 7.26 -19.01
N TRP A 184 -15.64 8.46 -19.57
CA TRP A 184 -15.21 9.70 -18.96
C TRP A 184 -15.88 9.95 -17.60
N GLY A 185 -17.10 9.46 -17.40
CA GLY A 185 -17.77 9.44 -16.09
C GLY A 185 -17.03 8.58 -15.06
N VAL A 186 -16.65 7.36 -15.44
CA VAL A 186 -15.91 6.43 -14.56
C VAL A 186 -14.51 6.93 -14.27
N ILE A 187 -13.79 7.45 -15.27
CA ILE A 187 -12.45 8.05 -15.10
C ILE A 187 -12.52 9.27 -14.17
N ARG A 188 -13.54 10.13 -14.32
CA ARG A 188 -13.76 11.26 -13.40
C ARG A 188 -14.00 10.79 -11.97
N ALA A 189 -14.87 9.81 -11.76
CA ALA A 189 -15.13 9.25 -10.42
C ALA A 189 -13.88 8.62 -9.78
N ALA A 190 -13.09 7.90 -10.58
CA ALA A 190 -11.79 7.35 -10.19
C ALA A 190 -10.77 8.44 -9.79
N ASN A 191 -10.69 9.52 -10.57
CA ASN A 191 -9.79 10.63 -10.26
C ASN A 191 -10.24 11.36 -8.98
N THR A 192 -11.54 11.53 -8.76
CA THR A 192 -12.07 12.13 -7.52
C THR A 192 -11.73 11.28 -6.28
N TYR A 193 -11.85 9.95 -6.35
CA TYR A 193 -11.43 9.06 -5.25
C TYR A 193 -9.95 9.23 -4.88
N ASN A 194 -9.09 9.37 -5.89
CA ASN A 194 -7.67 9.64 -5.68
C ASN A 194 -7.44 11.05 -5.10
N GLN A 195 -8.19 12.07 -5.54
CA GLN A 195 -8.07 13.45 -5.06
C GLN A 195 -8.41 13.59 -3.57
N ASP A 196 -9.48 12.94 -3.08
CA ASP A 196 -9.85 12.96 -1.66
C ASP A 196 -8.76 12.33 -0.78
N CYS A 197 -8.10 11.30 -1.32
CA CYS A 197 -6.97 10.68 -0.68
C CYS A 197 -5.69 11.54 -0.75
N TYR A 198 -5.55 12.35 -1.80
CA TYR A 198 -4.46 13.32 -1.98
C TYR A 198 -4.69 14.68 -1.30
N ALA A 199 -5.84 14.89 -0.65
CA ALA A 199 -6.16 16.11 0.08
C ALA A 199 -5.80 16.06 1.59
N ARG A 200 -5.36 14.91 2.11
CA ARG A 200 -4.88 14.75 3.50
C ARG A 200 -3.43 15.13 3.72
#